data_AF-G5BRZ7-F1
#
_entry.id   AF-G5BRZ7-F1
#
_cell.length_a   1.000
_cell.length_b   1.000
_cell.length_c   1.000
_cell.angle_alpha   90.00
_cell.angle_beta   90.00
_cell.angle_gamma   90.00
#
_symmetry.space_group_name_H-M   'P 1'
#
loop_
_entity.id
_entity.type
_entity.pdbx_description
1 polymer ?
#
loop_
_entity_poly.entity_id
_entity_poly.type
_entity_poly.pdbx_seq_one_letter_code
_entity_poly.pdbx_strand_id
1 'polypeptide(L)'
;MLALGGALAYDSMRTDVCVFATQEDLETMQALAQVFNKLIRCYKYLEKGFEDVVKKLLLFLKGFSESERNKLAMLTGVLLAKGTLKAPILIGLYSENLVKGGVSAAFAVELFKSWIKEKGINAMAASLRKVSVDSRLIELFPANKQSMEHFMKYFTEAGLRELSEYVRNQQTIGTRKELQELQEQMSRGDPFKDIILILLIFKVPLPVETG
;
A
#
# COMPACT_ATOMS: atom_id res chain seq x y z
N MET A 1 -20.25 -0.54 -17.65
CA MET A 1 -20.77 -1.59 -16.73
C MET A 1 -20.06 -2.89 -17.06
N LEU A 2 -19.56 -3.63 -16.07
CA LEU A 2 -19.04 -4.98 -16.27
C LEU A 2 -20.22 -5.94 -16.49
N ALA A 3 -20.21 -6.73 -17.57
CA ALA A 3 -21.19 -7.78 -17.76
C ALA A 3 -20.96 -8.92 -16.75
N LEU A 4 -22.05 -9.55 -16.27
CA LEU A 4 -21.97 -10.82 -15.53
C LEU A 4 -21.30 -11.85 -16.46
N GLY A 5 -20.05 -12.18 -16.18
CA GLY A 5 -19.25 -13.11 -16.99
C GLY A 5 -17.86 -12.59 -17.38
N GLY A 6 -17.52 -11.32 -17.09
CA GLY A 6 -16.15 -10.81 -17.26
C GLY A 6 -15.73 -10.53 -18.71
N ALA A 7 -16.65 -10.64 -19.69
CA ALA A 7 -16.39 -10.17 -21.04
C ALA A 7 -16.50 -8.64 -21.11
N LEU A 8 -15.52 -8.00 -21.74
CA LEU A 8 -15.52 -6.57 -22.05
C LEU A 8 -16.58 -6.32 -23.14
N ALA A 9 -17.74 -5.80 -22.76
CA ALA A 9 -18.67 -5.21 -23.72
C ALA A 9 -17.96 -3.99 -24.35
N TYR A 10 -17.56 -4.12 -25.62
CA TYR A 10 -17.00 -3.05 -26.42
C TYR A 10 -18.13 -2.15 -26.91
N ASP A 11 -18.69 -1.36 -26.00
CA ASP A 11 -19.42 -0.15 -26.37
C ASP A 11 -18.79 1.00 -25.60
N SER A 12 -17.81 1.64 -26.25
CA SER A 12 -16.92 2.61 -25.63
C SER A 12 -17.63 3.95 -25.45
N MET A 13 -18.40 4.11 -24.39
CA MET A 13 -18.64 5.44 -23.82
C MET A 13 -17.36 5.89 -23.11
N ARG A 14 -16.29 6.11 -23.89
CA ARG A 14 -15.11 6.84 -23.42
C ARG A 14 -15.51 8.31 -23.39
N THR A 15 -15.49 8.89 -22.20
CA THR A 15 -15.61 10.34 -22.04
C THR A 15 -14.39 11.03 -22.62
N ASP A 16 -14.55 12.25 -23.13
CA ASP A 16 -13.45 13.07 -23.67
C ASP A 16 -12.29 13.23 -22.67
N VAL A 17 -12.61 13.15 -21.37
CA VAL A 17 -11.63 13.06 -20.28
C VAL A 17 -11.57 11.63 -19.78
N CYS A 18 -10.52 10.89 -20.16
CA CYS A 18 -10.28 9.52 -19.74
C CYS A 18 -8.83 9.31 -19.31
N VAL A 19 -8.59 8.92 -18.06
CA VAL A 19 -7.25 8.66 -17.48
C VAL A 19 -6.45 7.67 -18.32
N PHE A 20 -7.10 6.69 -18.93
CA PHE A 20 -6.43 5.67 -19.74
C PHE A 20 -5.99 6.18 -21.12
N ALA A 21 -6.62 7.25 -21.62
CA ALA A 21 -6.30 7.89 -22.88
C ALA A 21 -5.25 9.02 -22.76
N THR A 22 -4.80 9.35 -21.54
CA THR A 22 -3.81 10.42 -21.32
C THR A 22 -2.37 9.90 -21.37
N GLN A 23 -1.40 10.81 -21.32
CA GLN A 23 0.01 10.46 -21.18
C GLN A 23 0.30 9.84 -19.79
N GLU A 24 1.33 8.99 -19.73
CA GLU A 24 1.78 8.30 -18.51
C GLU A 24 2.90 9.09 -17.83
N ASP A 25 2.57 10.30 -17.38
CA ASP A 25 3.51 11.20 -16.72
C ASP A 25 2.86 11.85 -15.49
N LEU A 26 3.70 12.34 -14.57
CA LEU A 26 3.21 12.84 -13.29
C LEU A 26 2.44 14.16 -13.44
N GLU A 27 2.81 15.01 -14.38
CA GLU A 27 2.19 16.33 -14.60
C GLU A 27 0.73 16.15 -15.06
N THR A 28 0.50 15.26 -16.01
CA THR A 28 -0.83 14.89 -16.48
C THR A 28 -1.69 14.29 -15.36
N MET A 29 -1.12 13.39 -14.54
CA MET A 29 -1.83 12.79 -13.40
C MET A 29 -2.15 13.84 -12.31
N GLN A 30 -1.27 14.81 -12.09
CA GLN A 30 -1.50 15.93 -11.18
C GLN A 30 -2.64 16.83 -11.67
N ALA A 31 -2.70 17.14 -12.97
CA ALA A 31 -3.78 17.91 -13.57
C ALA A 31 -5.13 17.20 -13.44
N LEU A 32 -5.18 15.89 -13.76
CA LEU A 32 -6.38 15.07 -13.57
C LEU A 32 -6.81 15.01 -12.10
N ALA A 33 -5.86 14.82 -11.18
CA ALA A 33 -6.15 14.83 -9.75
C ALA A 33 -6.72 16.18 -9.29
N GLN A 34 -6.26 17.31 -9.83
CA GLN A 34 -6.84 18.62 -9.52
C GLN A 34 -8.32 18.71 -9.94
N VAL A 35 -8.70 18.12 -11.07
CA VAL A 35 -10.10 18.06 -11.51
C VAL A 35 -10.94 17.27 -10.51
N PHE A 36 -10.51 16.07 -10.12
CA PHE A 36 -11.19 15.28 -9.10
C PHE A 36 -11.28 16.02 -7.76
N ASN A 37 -10.21 16.68 -7.32
CA ASN A 37 -10.21 17.43 -6.08
C ASN A 37 -11.23 18.57 -6.09
N LYS A 38 -11.30 19.32 -7.19
CA LYS A 38 -12.30 20.39 -7.37
C LYS A 38 -13.71 19.82 -7.36
N LEU A 39 -13.97 18.74 -8.11
CA LEU A 39 -15.28 18.09 -8.17
C LEU A 39 -15.73 17.56 -6.81
N ILE A 40 -14.88 16.80 -6.11
CA ILE A 40 -15.23 16.22 -4.80
C ILE A 40 -15.41 17.30 -3.74
N ARG A 41 -14.63 18.40 -3.81
CA ARG A 41 -14.81 19.55 -2.91
C ARG A 41 -16.13 20.27 -3.14
N CYS A 42 -16.55 20.44 -4.40
CA CYS A 42 -17.82 21.08 -4.76
C CYS A 42 -19.03 20.17 -4.55
N TYR A 43 -18.86 18.88 -4.77
CA TYR A 43 -19.92 17.87 -4.75
C TYR A 43 -19.58 16.75 -3.77
N LYS A 44 -19.55 17.07 -2.48
CA LYS A 44 -19.06 16.16 -1.43
C LYS A 44 -19.83 14.84 -1.33
N TYR A 45 -21.09 14.80 -1.76
CA TYR A 45 -21.88 13.57 -1.84
C TYR A 45 -21.29 12.53 -2.81
N LEU A 46 -20.45 12.95 -3.76
CA LEU A 46 -19.74 12.06 -4.69
C LEU A 46 -18.53 11.37 -4.04
N GLU A 47 -18.01 11.88 -2.91
CA GLU A 47 -16.79 11.37 -2.25
C GLU A 47 -16.86 9.85 -2.02
N LYS A 48 -17.97 9.40 -1.42
CA LYS A 48 -18.16 7.97 -1.12
C LYS A 48 -18.24 7.12 -2.39
N GLY A 49 -19.04 7.57 -3.38
CA GLY A 49 -19.19 6.85 -4.64
C GLY A 49 -17.88 6.75 -5.42
N PHE A 50 -17.09 7.83 -5.41
CA PHE A 50 -15.76 7.86 -6.02
C PHE A 50 -14.81 6.88 -5.32
N GLU A 51 -14.75 6.91 -3.98
CA GLU A 51 -13.92 5.97 -3.21
C GLU A 51 -14.30 4.51 -3.47
N ASP A 52 -15.60 4.20 -3.54
CA ASP A 52 -16.09 2.85 -3.81
C ASP A 52 -15.77 2.36 -5.23
N VAL A 53 -15.80 3.25 -6.23
CA VAL A 53 -15.36 2.94 -7.59
C VAL A 53 -13.87 2.66 -7.62
N VAL A 54 -13.04 3.50 -6.98
CA VAL A 54 -11.58 3.27 -6.93
C VAL A 54 -11.26 1.95 -6.22
N LYS A 55 -11.90 1.64 -5.09
CA LYS A 55 -11.76 0.33 -4.42
C LYS A 55 -12.06 -0.83 -5.36
N LYS A 56 -13.13 -0.74 -6.15
CA LYS A 56 -13.47 -1.77 -7.15
C LYS A 56 -12.38 -1.87 -8.22
N LEU A 57 -11.89 -0.75 -8.75
CA LEU A 57 -10.80 -0.76 -9.73
C LEU A 57 -9.55 -1.47 -9.19
N LEU A 58 -9.19 -1.24 -7.92
CA LEU A 58 -8.06 -1.91 -7.26
C LEU A 58 -8.24 -3.43 -7.13
N LEU A 59 -9.48 -3.95 -7.07
CA LEU A 59 -9.73 -5.40 -7.05
C LEU A 59 -9.63 -6.06 -8.42
N PHE A 60 -9.85 -5.29 -9.50
CA PHE A 60 -9.88 -5.78 -10.88
C PHE A 60 -8.65 -5.37 -11.69
N LEU A 61 -7.50 -5.09 -11.04
CA LEU A 61 -6.28 -4.64 -11.72
C LEU A 61 -5.80 -5.58 -12.83
N LYS A 62 -6.06 -6.89 -12.74
CA LYS A 62 -5.73 -7.85 -13.80
C LYS A 62 -6.48 -7.65 -15.11
N GLY A 63 -7.61 -6.93 -15.09
CA GLY A 63 -8.37 -6.60 -16.29
C GLY A 63 -7.78 -5.43 -17.08
N PHE A 64 -6.74 -4.78 -16.56
CA PHE A 64 -6.10 -3.62 -17.18
C PHE A 64 -4.73 -3.99 -17.75
N SER A 65 -4.37 -3.33 -18.84
CA SER A 65 -3.00 -3.37 -19.38
C SER A 65 -2.00 -2.81 -18.38
N GLU A 66 -0.70 -3.05 -18.61
CA GLU A 66 0.36 -2.51 -17.76
C GLU A 66 0.34 -0.97 -17.72
N SER A 67 0.25 -0.31 -18.87
CA SER A 67 0.16 1.15 -18.93
C SER A 67 -1.08 1.70 -18.22
N GLU A 68 -2.25 1.07 -18.37
CA GLU A 68 -3.46 1.48 -17.64
C GLU A 68 -3.30 1.31 -16.11
N ARG A 69 -2.65 0.23 -15.67
CA ARG A 69 -2.32 0.03 -14.25
C ARG A 69 -1.37 1.11 -13.74
N ASN A 70 -0.35 1.46 -14.51
CA ASN A 70 0.62 2.50 -14.13
C ASN A 70 -0.06 3.86 -14.01
N LYS A 71 -0.86 4.28 -15.01
CA LYS A 71 -1.64 5.53 -14.96
C LYS A 71 -2.58 5.57 -13.74
N LEU A 72 -3.28 4.45 -13.49
CA LEU A 72 -4.16 4.34 -12.32
C LEU A 72 -3.38 4.39 -11.00
N ALA A 73 -2.23 3.73 -10.91
CA ALA A 73 -1.36 3.77 -9.74
C ALA A 73 -0.85 5.19 -9.46
N MET A 74 -0.33 5.86 -10.49
CA MET A 74 0.17 7.22 -10.41
C MET A 74 -0.91 8.17 -9.94
N LEU A 75 -2.09 8.16 -10.59
CA LEU A 75 -3.22 9.00 -10.21
C LEU A 75 -3.68 8.72 -8.77
N THR A 76 -3.78 7.44 -8.39
CA THR A 76 -4.19 7.04 -7.03
C THR A 76 -3.22 7.58 -5.98
N GLY A 77 -1.91 7.50 -6.24
CA GLY A 77 -0.89 8.03 -5.33
C GLY A 77 -0.98 9.56 -5.18
N VAL A 78 -1.23 10.30 -6.27
CA VAL A 78 -1.43 11.76 -6.20
C VAL A 78 -2.72 12.11 -5.44
N LEU A 79 -3.81 11.38 -5.66
CA LEU A 79 -5.09 11.59 -4.97
C LEU A 79 -4.99 11.29 -3.47
N LEU A 80 -4.27 10.23 -3.10
CA LEU A 80 -3.97 9.88 -1.70
C LEU A 80 -3.10 10.96 -1.04
N ALA A 81 -2.06 11.43 -1.73
CA ALA A 81 -1.22 12.52 -1.26
C ALA A 81 -2.03 13.79 -1.00
N LYS A 82 -2.92 14.16 -1.92
CA LYS A 82 -3.78 15.36 -1.77
C LYS A 82 -4.91 15.17 -0.76
N GLY A 83 -5.17 13.95 -0.30
CA GLY A 83 -6.20 13.63 0.71
C GLY A 83 -7.62 13.51 0.14
N THR A 84 -7.76 13.45 -1.18
CA THR A 84 -9.04 13.22 -1.88
C THR A 84 -9.46 11.77 -1.81
N LEU A 85 -8.48 10.87 -1.76
CA LEU A 85 -8.66 9.49 -1.39
C LEU A 85 -8.03 9.24 -0.02
N LYS A 86 -8.56 8.26 0.72
CA LYS A 86 -8.03 7.84 2.02
C LYS A 86 -7.33 6.49 1.87
N ALA A 87 -6.29 6.27 2.66
CA ALA A 87 -5.47 5.06 2.63
C ALA A 87 -6.21 3.71 2.77
N PRO A 88 -7.40 3.58 3.39
CA PRO A 88 -8.11 2.29 3.46
C PRO A 88 -8.46 1.67 2.11
N ILE A 89 -8.49 2.44 1.01
CA ILE A 89 -8.72 1.88 -0.33
C ILE A 89 -7.65 0.87 -0.73
N LEU A 90 -6.42 1.01 -0.20
CA LEU A 90 -5.29 0.16 -0.53
C LEU A 90 -5.47 -1.28 -0.07
N ILE A 91 -6.46 -1.56 0.79
CA ILE A 91 -6.81 -2.92 1.21
C ILE A 91 -7.08 -3.84 0.00
N GLY A 92 -7.62 -3.29 -1.10
CA GLY A 92 -7.86 -4.06 -2.33
C GLY A 92 -6.61 -4.67 -2.97
N LEU A 93 -5.43 -4.08 -2.73
CA LEU A 93 -4.15 -4.60 -3.24
C LEU A 93 -3.73 -5.91 -2.57
N TYR A 94 -4.23 -6.22 -1.39
CA TYR A 94 -3.89 -7.45 -0.67
C TYR A 94 -4.74 -8.67 -1.07
N SER A 95 -5.57 -8.53 -2.11
CA SER A 95 -6.31 -9.68 -2.62
C SER A 95 -5.36 -10.76 -3.16
N GLU A 96 -5.59 -12.00 -2.76
CA GLU A 96 -4.70 -13.14 -3.05
C GLU A 96 -4.40 -13.28 -4.55
N ASN A 97 -5.41 -13.01 -5.37
CA ASN A 97 -5.35 -13.04 -6.83
C ASN A 97 -4.24 -12.12 -7.36
N LEU A 98 -4.16 -10.89 -6.85
CA LEU A 98 -3.24 -9.86 -7.30
C LEU A 98 -1.83 -10.09 -6.73
N VAL A 99 -1.76 -10.50 -5.47
CA VAL A 99 -0.51 -10.78 -4.75
C VAL A 99 0.23 -11.95 -5.41
N LYS A 100 -0.47 -13.07 -5.68
CA LYS A 100 0.12 -14.23 -6.39
C LYS A 100 0.60 -13.87 -7.80
N GLY A 101 -0.09 -12.94 -8.46
CA GLY A 101 0.26 -12.48 -9.81
C GLY A 101 1.35 -11.40 -9.86
N GLY A 102 1.87 -10.94 -8.72
CA GLY A 102 2.83 -9.83 -8.66
C GLY A 102 2.25 -8.46 -9.05
N VAL A 103 0.95 -8.38 -9.34
CA VAL A 103 0.28 -7.14 -9.77
C VAL A 103 0.22 -6.13 -8.62
N SER A 104 0.04 -6.60 -7.39
CA SER A 104 -0.01 -5.76 -6.20
C SER A 104 1.29 -5.00 -5.97
N ALA A 105 2.43 -5.71 -5.99
CA ALA A 105 3.74 -5.11 -5.80
C ALA A 105 4.10 -4.12 -6.92
N ALA A 106 3.84 -4.48 -8.17
CA ALA A 106 4.09 -3.60 -9.32
C ALA A 106 3.25 -2.31 -9.27
N PHE A 107 1.95 -2.44 -8.95
CA PHE A 107 1.07 -1.29 -8.79
C PHE A 107 1.51 -0.39 -7.61
N ALA A 108 1.91 -1.00 -6.49
CA ALA A 108 2.37 -0.27 -5.31
C ALA A 108 3.64 0.55 -5.59
N VAL A 109 4.54 0.07 -6.45
CA VAL A 109 5.73 0.82 -6.87
C VAL A 109 5.35 2.16 -7.50
N GLU A 110 4.51 2.14 -8.55
CA GLU A 110 4.15 3.37 -9.26
C GLU A 110 3.30 4.31 -8.39
N LEU A 111 2.46 3.75 -7.52
CA LEU A 111 1.67 4.50 -6.55
C LEU A 111 2.55 5.21 -5.51
N PHE A 112 3.49 4.50 -4.90
CA PHE A 112 4.35 5.09 -3.87
C PHE A 112 5.34 6.09 -4.47
N LYS A 113 5.84 5.86 -5.69
CA LYS A 113 6.65 6.86 -6.41
C LYS A 113 5.88 8.17 -6.58
N SER A 114 4.63 8.13 -7.05
CA SER A 114 3.86 9.35 -7.27
C SER A 114 3.48 10.02 -5.94
N TRP A 115 3.11 9.25 -4.91
CA TRP A 115 2.79 9.79 -3.60
C TRP A 115 3.99 10.48 -2.95
N ILE A 116 5.15 9.82 -2.92
CA ILE A 116 6.34 10.38 -2.28
C ILE A 116 6.82 11.63 -3.04
N LYS A 117 6.77 11.64 -4.38
CA LYS A 117 7.06 12.87 -5.15
C LYS A 117 6.11 14.01 -4.82
N GLU A 118 4.84 13.73 -4.52
CA GLU A 118 3.84 14.76 -4.23
C GLU A 118 3.94 15.34 -2.81
N LYS A 119 4.21 14.52 -1.79
CA LYS A 119 4.18 14.96 -0.37
C LYS A 119 5.32 14.47 0.51
N GLY A 120 6.23 13.68 -0.02
CA GLY A 120 7.32 13.07 0.74
C GLY A 120 6.91 11.83 1.52
N ILE A 121 7.92 11.04 1.88
CA ILE A 121 7.76 9.76 2.56
C ILE A 121 7.09 9.88 3.94
N ASN A 122 7.41 10.93 4.71
CA ASN A 122 6.87 11.11 6.06
C ASN A 122 5.35 11.29 6.07
N ALA A 123 4.82 12.03 5.09
CA ALA A 123 3.38 12.24 4.96
C ALA A 123 2.65 10.97 4.51
N MET A 124 3.25 10.23 3.57
CA MET A 124 2.74 8.92 3.16
C MET A 124 2.72 7.94 4.34
N ALA A 125 3.84 7.79 5.03
CA ALA A 125 3.99 6.95 6.20
C ALA A 125 2.97 7.26 7.31
N ALA A 126 2.79 8.54 7.63
CA ALA A 126 1.79 8.97 8.60
C ALA A 126 0.36 8.61 8.16
N SER A 127 0.08 8.64 6.85
CA SER A 127 -1.23 8.28 6.30
C SER A 127 -1.48 6.78 6.32
N LEU A 128 -0.46 5.96 6.06
CA LEU A 128 -0.54 4.50 6.14
C LEU A 128 -0.66 4.01 7.59
N ARG A 129 0.08 4.62 8.53
CA ARG A 129 0.03 4.28 9.96
C ARG A 129 -1.33 4.50 10.58
N LYS A 130 -2.04 5.57 10.19
CA LYS A 130 -3.40 5.87 10.69
C LYS A 130 -4.41 4.75 10.43
N VAL A 131 -4.13 3.89 9.46
CA VAL A 131 -5.01 2.80 9.04
C VAL A 131 -4.34 1.43 9.15
N SER A 132 -3.20 1.36 9.84
CA SER A 132 -2.41 0.13 10.07
C SER A 132 -2.04 -0.61 8.78
N VAL A 133 -1.82 0.12 7.68
CA VAL A 133 -1.38 -0.46 6.39
C VAL A 133 0.16 -0.49 6.31
N ASP A 134 0.85 0.32 7.10
CA ASP A 134 2.31 0.40 7.15
C ASP A 134 2.98 -0.91 7.59
N SER A 135 2.36 -1.65 8.52
CA SER A 135 2.84 -2.97 8.96
C SER A 135 2.61 -4.07 7.93
N ARG A 136 1.75 -3.83 6.93
CA ARG A 136 1.29 -4.84 5.97
C ARG A 136 1.97 -4.73 4.61
N LEU A 137 2.91 -3.79 4.42
CA LEU A 137 3.56 -3.57 3.13
C LEU A 137 4.27 -4.81 2.56
N ILE A 138 4.75 -5.70 3.42
CA ILE A 138 5.36 -6.97 3.01
C ILE A 138 4.30 -7.94 2.41
N GLU A 139 3.04 -7.83 2.83
CA GLU A 139 1.92 -8.65 2.34
C GLU A 139 1.53 -8.35 0.89
N LEU A 140 2.12 -7.32 0.26
CA LEU A 140 2.02 -7.09 -1.18
C LEU A 140 2.67 -8.21 -2.01
N PHE A 141 3.53 -9.01 -1.38
CA PHE A 141 4.21 -10.15 -1.98
C PHE A 141 3.55 -11.47 -1.57
N PRO A 142 3.64 -12.51 -2.40
CA PRO A 142 3.16 -13.84 -2.03
C PRO A 142 3.95 -14.39 -0.83
N ALA A 143 3.31 -15.24 -0.02
CA ALA A 143 3.86 -15.72 1.26
C ALA A 143 5.31 -16.26 1.19
N ASN A 144 5.68 -16.89 0.07
CA ASN A 144 7.04 -17.40 -0.17
C ASN A 144 8.11 -16.31 -0.43
N LYS A 145 7.71 -15.05 -0.54
CA LYS A 145 8.57 -13.87 -0.78
C LYS A 145 8.36 -12.76 0.25
N GLN A 146 7.64 -13.03 1.34
CA GLN A 146 7.38 -12.08 2.42
C GLN A 146 8.57 -11.98 3.38
N SER A 147 9.73 -11.56 2.86
CA SER A 147 10.92 -11.27 3.65
C SER A 147 11.31 -9.80 3.53
N MET A 148 11.88 -9.24 4.60
CA MET A 148 12.37 -7.86 4.59
C MET A 148 13.45 -7.66 3.52
N GLU A 149 14.31 -8.65 3.31
CA GLU A 149 15.34 -8.62 2.27
C GLU A 149 14.72 -8.53 0.87
N HIS A 150 13.70 -9.35 0.57
CA HIS A 150 13.02 -9.28 -0.72
C HIS A 150 12.32 -7.95 -0.92
N PHE A 151 11.62 -7.45 0.11
CA PHE A 151 10.97 -6.15 0.10
C PHE A 151 11.97 -5.04 -0.24
N MET A 152 13.08 -4.96 0.50
CA MET A 152 14.10 -3.93 0.27
C MET A 152 14.70 -4.01 -1.12
N LYS A 153 15.06 -5.21 -1.59
CA LYS A 153 15.63 -5.41 -2.91
C LYS A 153 14.67 -4.93 -4.00
N TYR A 154 13.43 -5.42 -3.97
CA TYR A 154 12.42 -5.11 -4.97
C TYR A 154 12.12 -3.61 -5.06
N PHE A 155 11.85 -2.95 -3.92
CA PHE A 155 11.53 -1.53 -3.90
C PHE A 155 12.75 -0.65 -4.18
N THR A 156 13.96 -1.03 -3.75
CA THR A 156 15.19 -0.28 -4.06
C THR A 156 15.54 -0.33 -5.54
N GLU A 157 15.49 -1.52 -6.16
CA GLU A 157 15.70 -1.69 -7.60
C GLU A 157 14.65 -0.93 -8.42
N ALA A 158 13.43 -0.81 -7.90
CA ALA A 158 12.37 -0.01 -8.50
C ALA A 158 12.51 1.52 -8.27
N GLY A 159 13.57 1.99 -7.61
CA GLY A 159 13.81 3.42 -7.36
C GLY A 159 13.15 3.99 -6.10
N LEU A 160 12.65 3.13 -5.21
CA LEU A 160 12.02 3.47 -3.92
C LEU A 160 12.92 3.08 -2.74
N ARG A 161 14.20 3.45 -2.80
CA ARG A 161 15.17 3.22 -1.73
C ARG A 161 14.73 3.86 -0.41
N GLU A 162 14.24 5.10 -0.45
CA GLU A 162 13.75 5.81 0.73
C GLU A 162 12.64 5.05 1.46
N LEU A 163 11.72 4.42 0.71
CA LEU A 163 10.66 3.57 1.28
C LEU A 163 11.26 2.32 1.93
N SER A 164 12.20 1.67 1.25
CA SER A 164 12.87 0.47 1.73
C SER A 164 13.59 0.74 3.06
N GLU A 165 14.34 1.84 3.12
CA GLU A 165 15.06 2.25 4.33
C GLU A 165 14.10 2.65 5.46
N TYR A 166 13.03 3.35 5.13
CA TYR A 166 12.01 3.72 6.12
C TYR A 166 11.37 2.49 6.76
N VAL A 167 10.94 1.50 5.97
CA VAL A 167 10.30 0.28 6.48
C VAL A 167 11.27 -0.52 7.36
N ARG A 168 12.52 -0.69 6.94
CA ARG A 168 13.57 -1.34 7.75
C ARG A 168 13.80 -0.61 9.08
N ASN A 169 13.88 0.71 9.04
CA ASN A 169 14.12 1.51 10.23
C ASN A 169 12.93 1.42 11.21
N GLN A 170 11.69 1.42 10.70
CA GLN A 170 10.51 1.21 11.53
C GLN A 170 10.52 -0.15 12.22
N GLN A 171 10.90 -1.21 11.49
CA GLN A 171 11.00 -2.55 12.07
C GLN A 171 12.05 -2.59 13.19
N THR A 172 13.22 -1.98 12.97
CA THR A 172 14.30 -1.91 13.97
C THR A 172 13.88 -1.13 15.23
N ILE A 173 13.17 -0.01 15.06
CA ILE A 173 12.66 0.79 16.17
C ILE A 173 11.60 0.02 16.98
N GLY A 174 10.72 -0.72 16.31
CA GLY A 174 9.73 -1.61 16.94
C GLY A 174 10.42 -2.64 17.82
N THR A 175 11.34 -3.42 17.23
CA THR A 175 12.09 -4.47 17.96
C THR A 175 12.86 -3.90 19.16
N ARG A 176 13.48 -2.72 19.02
CA ARG A 176 14.22 -2.10 20.13
C ARG A 176 13.29 -1.71 21.29
N LYS A 177 12.12 -1.16 21.01
CA LYS A 177 11.14 -0.80 22.06
C LYS A 177 10.62 -2.04 22.77
N GLU A 178 10.30 -3.08 22.02
CA GLU A 178 9.84 -4.37 22.57
C GLU A 178 10.91 -5.00 23.48
N LEU A 179 12.19 -4.97 23.08
CA LEU A 179 13.29 -5.44 23.91
C LEU A 179 13.44 -4.63 25.20
N GLN A 180 13.23 -3.31 25.15
CA GLN A 180 13.25 -2.45 26.34
C GLN A 180 12.08 -2.76 27.28
N GLU A 181 10.88 -2.94 26.75
CA GLU A 181 9.69 -3.32 27.54
C GLU A 181 9.88 -4.69 28.21
N LEU A 182 10.45 -5.66 27.51
CA LEU A 182 10.81 -6.96 28.07
C LEU A 182 11.85 -6.84 29.20
N GLN A 183 12.88 -6.01 29.01
CA GLN A 183 13.89 -5.77 30.03
C GLN A 183 13.31 -5.11 31.29
N GLU A 184 12.37 -4.18 31.13
CA GLU A 184 11.65 -3.57 32.25
C GLU A 184 10.74 -4.57 32.97
N GLN A 185 9.99 -5.41 32.25
CA GLN A 185 9.15 -6.46 32.84
C GLN A 185 9.97 -7.47 33.66
N MET A 186 11.13 -7.90 33.13
CA MET A 186 12.07 -8.74 33.88
C MET A 186 12.59 -8.05 35.14
N SER A 187 12.87 -6.74 35.06
CA SER A 187 13.35 -5.94 36.20
C SER A 187 12.27 -5.73 37.28
N ARG A 188 10.99 -5.73 36.90
CA ARG A 188 9.84 -5.66 37.81
C ARG A 188 9.52 -6.99 38.50
N GLY A 189 10.10 -8.10 38.03
CA GLY A 189 9.82 -9.43 38.54
C GLY A 189 8.46 -9.97 38.10
N ASP A 190 7.95 -9.52 36.94
CA ASP A 190 6.69 -9.98 36.39
C ASP A 190 6.74 -11.51 36.15
N PRO A 191 5.62 -12.25 36.35
CA PRO A 191 5.62 -13.71 36.27
C PRO A 191 6.12 -14.21 34.92
N PHE A 192 7.03 -15.19 34.92
CA PHE A 192 7.59 -15.80 33.70
C PHE A 192 6.54 -16.27 32.68
N LYS A 193 5.32 -16.60 33.11
CA LYS A 193 4.21 -16.97 32.21
C LYS A 193 3.82 -15.84 31.25
N ASP A 194 3.87 -14.59 31.70
CA ASP A 194 3.49 -13.42 30.88
C ASP A 194 4.60 -13.09 29.87
N ILE A 195 5.87 -13.27 30.29
CA ILE A 195 7.06 -13.13 29.43
C ILE A 195 7.08 -14.21 28.34
N ILE A 196 6.74 -15.46 28.70
CA ILE A 196 6.67 -16.59 27.76
C ILE A 196 5.52 -16.42 26.77
N LEU A 197 4.37 -15.90 27.20
CA LEU A 197 3.23 -15.63 26.32
C LEU A 197 3.59 -14.61 25.23
N ILE A 198 4.33 -13.56 25.60
CA ILE A 198 4.86 -12.56 24.66
C ILE A 198 5.82 -13.22 23.67
N LEU A 199 6.84 -13.94 24.13
CA LEU A 199 7.80 -14.63 23.25
C LEU A 199 7.15 -15.62 22.27
N LEU A 200 6.11 -16.33 22.71
CA LEU A 200 5.33 -17.27 21.88
C LEU A 200 4.47 -16.58 20.81
N ILE A 201 3.85 -15.43 21.13
CA ILE A 201 3.11 -14.62 20.15
C ILE A 201 4.06 -14.09 19.07
N PHE A 202 5.29 -13.73 19.45
CA PHE A 202 6.28 -13.13 18.55
C PHE A 202 7.14 -14.13 17.76
N LYS A 203 6.95 -15.44 17.96
CA LYS A 203 7.60 -16.51 17.17
C LYS A 203 9.13 -16.38 17.14
N VAL A 204 9.71 -15.81 18.20
CA VAL A 204 11.17 -15.75 18.36
C VAL A 204 11.63 -17.19 18.56
N PRO A 205 12.53 -17.74 17.72
CA PRO A 205 13.06 -19.07 17.95
C PRO A 205 13.80 -19.05 19.27
N LEU A 206 13.28 -19.80 20.25
CA LEU A 206 13.98 -20.01 21.52
C LEU A 206 15.35 -20.62 21.21
N PRO A 207 16.43 -20.13 21.83
CA PRO A 207 17.71 -20.82 21.72
C PRO A 207 17.51 -22.22 22.30
N VAL A 208 17.67 -23.23 21.46
CA VAL A 208 17.68 -24.63 21.89
C VAL A 208 18.96 -24.78 22.71
N GLU A 209 18.83 -24.82 24.03
CA GLU A 209 19.96 -25.18 24.89
C GLU A 209 20.42 -26.58 24.49
N THR A 210 21.63 -26.65 23.95
CA THR A 210 22.34 -27.89 23.71
C THR A 210 23.09 -28.19 25.00
N GLY A 211 22.58 -29.18 25.74
CA GLY A 211 23.28 -29.80 26.86
C GLY A 211 24.41 -30.70 26.41
#